data_AF-C0MQB9-F1
#
_entry.id   AF-C0MQB9-F1
#
_cell.length_a   1.000
_cell.length_b   1.000
_cell.length_c   1.000
_cell.angle_alpha   90.00
_cell.angle_beta   90.00
_cell.angle_gamma   90.00
#
_symmetry.space_group_name_H-M   'P 1'
#
loop_
_entity.id
_entity.type
_entity.pdbx_description
1 polymer ?
#
loop_
_entity_poly.entity_id
_entity_poly.type
_entity_poly.pdbx_seq_one_letter_code
_entity_poly.pdbx_strand_id
1 'polypeptide(L)' 'NPNDHPHGGGEGRAPIVRKSPMTPWGKKARGVKTRDRKKASNALIIRRRTK' A
#
# COMPACT_ATOMS: atom_id res chain seq x y z
N ASN A 1 7.75 -8.60 -15.31
CA ASN A 1 7.73 -10.05 -14.98
C ASN A 1 7.36 -10.27 -13.51
N PRO A 2 7.04 -11.50 -13.05
CA PRO A 2 6.67 -11.78 -11.66
C PRO A 2 7.71 -11.32 -10.61
N ASN A 3 8.99 -11.30 -10.99
CA ASN A 3 10.08 -10.81 -10.14
C ASN A 3 9.97 -9.32 -9.80
N ASP A 4 9.45 -8.51 -10.73
CA ASP A 4 9.49 -7.05 -10.62
C ASP A 4 8.28 -6.48 -9.88
N HIS A 5 7.16 -7.21 -9.86
CA HIS A 5 5.93 -6.74 -9.23
C HIS A 5 5.12 -7.90 -8.65
N PRO A 6 4.52 -7.75 -7.44
CA PRO A 6 3.68 -8.78 -6.83
C PRO A 6 2.40 -9.18 -7.59
N HIS A 7 2.09 -8.49 -8.69
CA HIS A 7 0.96 -8.77 -9.60
C HIS A 7 1.45 -9.11 -11.02
N GLY A 8 2.77 -9.20 -11.22
CA GLY A 8 3.34 -9.52 -12.51
C GLY A 8 3.23 -11.02 -12.81
N GLY A 9 3.12 -11.34 -14.10
CA GLY A 9 2.92 -12.70 -14.58
C GLY A 9 1.51 -12.94 -15.13
N GLY A 10 1.37 -14.06 -15.84
CA GLY A 10 0.17 -14.41 -16.59
C GLY A 10 0.47 -14.49 -18.08
N GLU A 11 -0.19 -15.44 -18.75
CA GLU A 11 -0.06 -15.68 -20.20
C GLU A 11 -0.70 -14.57 -21.05
N GLY A 12 -1.40 -13.62 -20.40
CA GLY A 12 -2.05 -12.46 -20.98
C GLY A 12 -2.40 -11.44 -19.90
N ARG A 13 -3.56 -10.78 -20.01
CA ARG A 13 -4.01 -9.85 -18.97
C ARG A 13 -4.35 -10.59 -17.67
N ALA A 14 -3.59 -10.35 -16.61
CA ALA A 14 -3.83 -10.98 -15.31
C ALA A 14 -4.61 -10.06 -14.34
N PRO A 15 -5.63 -10.57 -13.63
CA PRO A 15 -6.26 -9.87 -12.52
C PRO A 15 -5.34 -9.86 -11.28
N ILE A 16 -5.63 -8.98 -10.32
CA ILE A 16 -4.94 -8.98 -9.02
C ILE A 16 -5.40 -10.21 -8.22
N VAL A 17 -4.57 -11.26 -8.16
CA VAL A 17 -4.87 -12.52 -7.44
C VAL A 17 -4.76 -12.36 -5.91
N ARG A 18 -3.96 -11.39 -5.44
CA ARG A 18 -3.77 -11.17 -4.00
C ARG A 18 -5.01 -10.55 -3.36
N LYS A 19 -5.28 -10.91 -2.10
CA LYS A 19 -6.38 -10.36 -1.27
C LYS A 19 -6.41 -8.82 -1.17
N SER A 20 -5.31 -8.15 -1.50
CA SER A 20 -5.25 -6.70 -1.57
C SER A 20 -4.29 -6.26 -2.66
N PRO A 21 -4.53 -5.10 -3.30
CA PRO A 21 -3.54 -4.48 -4.16
C PRO A 21 -2.25 -4.19 -3.38
N MET A 22 -1.13 -4.66 -3.91
CA MET A 22 0.21 -4.47 -3.35
C MET A 22 0.99 -3.42 -4.13
N THR A 23 1.95 -2.78 -3.45
CA THR A 23 3.04 -2.01 -4.05
C THR A 23 4.08 -2.94 -4.67
N PRO A 24 5.02 -2.45 -5.50
CA PRO A 24 6.11 -3.26 -6.04
C PRO A 24 6.94 -3.98 -4.95
N TRP A 25 7.02 -3.37 -3.76
CA TRP A 25 7.76 -3.91 -2.61
C TRP A 25 6.91 -4.81 -1.69
N GLY A 26 5.73 -5.25 -2.13
CA GLY A 26 4.89 -6.21 -1.39
C GLY A 26 4.10 -5.64 -0.21
N LYS A 27 4.03 -4.31 -0.03
CA LYS A 27 3.19 -3.67 0.99
C LYS A 27 1.79 -3.41 0.45
N LYS A 28 0.76 -3.38 1.29
CA LYS A 28 -0.61 -3.03 0.86
C LYS A 28 -0.65 -1.60 0.31
N ALA A 29 -1.25 -1.40 -0.86
CA ALA A 29 -1.34 -0.11 -1.53
C ALA A 29 -2.58 0.72 -1.11
N ARG A 30 -3.64 0.06 -0.66
CA ARG A 30 -4.92 0.70 -0.28
C ARG A 30 -5.32 0.38 1.15
N GLY A 31 -6.02 1.32 1.78
CA GLY A 31 -6.62 1.16 3.12
C GLY A 31 -5.65 1.22 4.31
N VAL A 32 -4.34 1.31 4.08
CA VAL A 32 -3.34 1.35 5.16
C VAL A 32 -2.93 2.77 5.52
N LYS A 33 -2.91 3.09 6.82
CA LYS A 33 -2.30 4.32 7.34
C LYS A 33 -0.80 4.10 7.46
N THR A 34 0.00 4.88 6.75
CA THR A 34 1.47 4.76 6.70
C THR A 34 2.21 5.72 7.63
N ARG A 35 1.49 6.64 8.29
CA ARG A 35 2.10 7.59 9.24
C ARG A 35 2.58 6.86 10.49
N ASP A 36 3.81 7.16 10.89
CA ASP A 36 4.37 6.71 12.16
C ASP A 36 3.59 7.27 13.37
N ARG A 37 3.22 6.38 14.29
CA ARG A 37 2.49 6.69 15.52
C ARG A 37 3.37 7.39 16.55
N LYS A 38 4.69 7.24 16.49
CA LYS A 38 5.63 7.80 17.48
C LYS A 38 6.24 9.15 17.08
N LYS A 39 5.92 9.70 15.90
CA LYS A 39 6.44 11.00 15.46
C LYS A 39 6.07 12.12 16.44
N ALA A 40 7.04 12.87 16.96
CA ALA A 40 6.82 13.97 17.92
C ALA A 40 5.79 15.00 17.42
N SER A 41 5.82 15.33 16.13
CA SER A 41 4.82 16.20 15.48
C SER A 41 3.36 15.74 15.61
N ASN A 42 3.09 14.51 16.08
CA ASN A 42 1.72 14.06 16.36
C ASN A 42 1.03 14.94 17.41
N ALA A 43 1.77 15.52 18.35
CA ALA A 43 1.23 16.44 19.36
C ALA A 43 0.72 17.75 18.74
N LEU A 44 1.27 18.16 17.59
CA LEU A 44 0.90 19.40 16.90
C LEU A 44 -0.28 19.21 15.92
N ILE A 45 -0.76 17.98 15.73
CA ILE A 45 -1.85 17.70 14.79
C ILE A 45 -3.20 17.80 15.52
N ILE A 46 -3.88 18.92 15.33
CA ILE A 46 -5.19 19.21 15.95
C ILE A 46 -6.33 18.45 15.25
N ARG A 47 -6.33 18.42 13.91
CA ARG A 47 -7.35 17.70 13.10
C ARG A 47 -6.69 16.98 11.93
N ARG A 48 -7.07 15.71 11.73
CA ARG A 48 -6.66 14.95 10.54
C ARG A 48 -7.65 15.17 9.40
N ARG A 49 -7.15 15.24 8.18
CA ARG A 49 -8.00 15.24 6.98
C ARG A 49 -8.78 13.91 6.93
N THR A 50 -10.10 13.99 6.81
CA THR A 50 -10.94 12.84 6.48
C THR A 50 -10.61 12.43 5.05
N LYS A 51 -10.32 11.14 4.85
CA LYS A 51 -10.12 10.55 3.54
C LYS A 51 -11.45 10.10 2.97
#